data_AF-A0A3Q8I007-F1
#
_entry.id   AF-A0A3Q8I007-F1
#
_cell.length_a   1.000
_cell.length_b   1.000
_cell.length_c   1.000
_cell.angle_alpha   90.00
_cell.angle_beta   90.00
_cell.angle_gamma   90.00
#
_symmetry.space_group_name_H-M   'P 1'
#
loop_
_entity.id
_entity.type
_entity.pdbx_description
1 polymer ?
#
loop_
_entity_poly.entity_id
_entity_poly.type
_entity_poly.pdbx_seq_one_letter_code
_entity_poly.pdbx_strand_id
1 'polypeptide(L)'
;MKATKIDPQLLDKATSIFAELGLPIEQAINVFLAKSVQAKGFPFSVALENEAEAQEASHNQAQNKISNAEITEAIQYLVEHALPLSEIENLTQLTYCRNTFGLSFPVLKLAKSPRSEDIRSAAKDAKERNRYSTTKVAQRDEKTYVICTQWTDRHRNAFCRWQAIFSSEA
;
A
#
# COMPACT_ATOMS: atom_id res chain seq x y z
N MET A 1 -42.10 -0.41 -9.50
CA MET A 1 -40.67 -0.64 -9.78
C MET A 1 -40.55 -2.05 -10.33
N LYS A 2 -40.02 -2.24 -11.55
CA LYS A 2 -39.85 -3.59 -12.12
C LYS A 2 -38.82 -4.35 -11.28
N ALA A 3 -39.14 -5.59 -10.90
CA ALA A 3 -38.17 -6.47 -10.28
C ALA A 3 -37.09 -6.81 -11.30
N THR A 4 -35.94 -6.16 -11.19
CA THR A 4 -34.77 -6.49 -12.01
C THR A 4 -34.24 -7.83 -11.53
N LYS A 5 -34.44 -8.88 -12.32
CA LYS A 5 -33.87 -10.19 -12.03
C LYS A 5 -32.37 -10.13 -12.31
N ILE A 6 -31.57 -10.56 -11.34
CA ILE A 6 -30.14 -10.81 -11.56
C ILE A 6 -30.04 -11.95 -12.58
N ASP A 7 -29.13 -11.83 -13.55
CA ASP A 7 -28.84 -12.91 -14.48
C ASP A 7 -28.37 -14.15 -13.70
N PRO A 8 -29.08 -15.30 -13.79
CA PRO A 8 -28.72 -16.51 -13.06
C PRO A 8 -27.31 -17.00 -13.36
N GLN A 9 -26.84 -16.90 -14.62
CA GLN A 9 -25.50 -17.37 -14.98
C GLN A 9 -24.42 -16.49 -14.35
N LEU A 10 -24.67 -15.19 -14.25
CA LEU A 10 -23.78 -14.25 -13.59
C LEU A 10 -23.73 -14.54 -12.08
N LEU A 11 -24.90 -14.80 -11.48
CA LEU A 11 -25.01 -15.11 -10.06
C LEU A 11 -24.25 -16.38 -9.69
N ASP A 12 -24.39 -17.45 -10.49
CA ASP A 12 -23.69 -18.72 -10.24
C ASP A 12 -22.18 -18.55 -10.34
N LYS A 13 -21.69 -17.85 -11.37
CA LYS A 13 -20.25 -17.56 -11.54
C LYS A 13 -19.71 -16.71 -10.39
N ALA A 14 -20.41 -15.64 -10.03
CA ALA A 14 -20.01 -14.79 -8.91
C ALA A 14 -19.98 -15.58 -7.60
N THR A 15 -20.98 -16.42 -7.35
CA THR A 15 -21.06 -17.26 -6.15
C THR A 15 -19.88 -18.23 -6.06
N SER A 16 -19.48 -18.86 -7.16
CA SER A 16 -18.29 -19.72 -7.20
C SER A 16 -17.02 -18.95 -6.83
N ILE A 17 -16.82 -17.77 -7.42
CA ILE A 17 -15.64 -16.93 -7.15
C ILE A 17 -15.59 -16.49 -5.69
N PHE A 18 -16.71 -15.99 -5.14
CA PHE A 18 -16.72 -15.54 -3.76
C PHE A 18 -16.61 -16.70 -2.75
N ALA A 19 -17.15 -17.88 -3.07
CA ALA A 19 -16.97 -19.07 -2.25
C ALA A 19 -15.49 -19.51 -2.17
N GLU A 20 -14.74 -19.43 -3.28
CA GLU A 20 -13.28 -19.67 -3.27
C GLU A 20 -12.54 -18.68 -2.37
N LEU A 21 -13.06 -17.46 -2.22
CA LEU A 21 -12.55 -16.43 -1.31
C LEU A 21 -13.09 -16.57 0.13
N GLY A 22 -13.89 -17.58 0.43
CA GLY A 22 -14.50 -17.80 1.75
C GLY A 22 -15.61 -16.80 2.08
N LEU A 23 -16.21 -16.16 1.08
CA LEU A 23 -17.23 -15.14 1.23
C LEU A 23 -18.56 -15.60 0.61
N PRO A 24 -19.66 -15.63 1.37
CA PRO A 24 -20.97 -15.85 0.80
C PRO A 24 -21.39 -14.64 -0.06
N ILE A 25 -22.19 -14.88 -1.10
CA ILE A 25 -22.59 -13.86 -2.08
C ILE A 25 -23.32 -12.68 -1.43
N GLU A 26 -24.10 -12.94 -0.39
CA GLU A 26 -24.81 -11.94 0.40
C GLU A 26 -23.83 -10.98 1.09
N GLN A 27 -22.71 -11.51 1.59
CA GLN A 27 -21.69 -10.70 2.23
C GLN A 27 -20.94 -9.83 1.21
N ALA A 28 -20.68 -10.35 0.01
CA ALA A 28 -20.11 -9.57 -1.09
C ALA A 28 -21.04 -8.42 -1.50
N ILE A 29 -22.35 -8.66 -1.56
CA ILE A 29 -23.37 -7.62 -1.83
C ILE A 29 -23.35 -6.54 -0.72
N ASN A 30 -23.29 -6.95 0.55
CA ASN A 30 -23.23 -6.00 1.67
C ASN A 30 -21.97 -5.14 1.61
N VAL A 31 -20.81 -5.73 1.31
CA VAL A 31 -19.55 -4.99 1.14
C VAL A 31 -19.66 -4.00 -0.01
N PHE A 32 -20.21 -4.42 -1.16
CA PHE A 32 -20.45 -3.55 -2.30
C PHE A 32 -21.33 -2.34 -1.92
N LEU A 33 -22.45 -2.58 -1.24
CA LEU A 33 -23.36 -1.52 -0.82
C LEU A 33 -22.71 -0.57 0.19
N ALA A 34 -22.00 -1.10 1.19
CA ALA A 34 -21.28 -0.29 2.17
C ALA A 34 -20.25 0.62 1.50
N LYS A 35 -19.49 0.09 0.54
CA LYS A 35 -18.52 0.87 -0.24
C LYS A 35 -19.19 1.89 -1.14
N SER A 36 -20.35 1.57 -1.71
CA SER A 36 -21.13 2.51 -2.53
C SER A 36 -21.58 3.72 -1.70
N VAL A 37 -22.07 3.48 -0.48
CA VAL A 37 -22.47 4.53 0.47
C VAL A 37 -21.27 5.38 0.86
N GLN A 38 -20.14 4.75 1.20
CA GLN A 38 -18.90 5.44 1.55
C GLN A 38 -18.41 6.37 0.42
N ALA A 39 -18.45 5.87 -0.82
CA ALA A 39 -18.02 6.62 -2.00
C ALA A 39 -19.08 7.61 -2.52
N LYS A 40 -20.29 7.61 -1.96
CA LYS A 40 -21.47 8.34 -2.48
C LYS A 40 -21.68 8.09 -3.98
N GLY A 41 -21.46 6.85 -4.42
CA GLY A 41 -21.41 6.51 -5.83
C GLY A 41 -21.07 5.04 -6.04
N PHE A 42 -20.69 4.69 -7.27
CA PHE A 42 -20.32 3.32 -7.59
C PHE A 42 -18.92 3.01 -7.03
N PRO A 43 -18.70 1.89 -6.31
CA PRO A 43 -17.46 1.63 -5.55
C PRO A 43 -16.29 1.14 -6.41
N PHE A 44 -16.47 1.15 -7.72
CA PHE A 44 -15.45 0.99 -8.75
C PHE A 44 -15.76 1.93 -9.91
N SER A 45 -14.75 2.31 -10.70
CA SER A 45 -14.94 3.20 -11.84
C SER A 45 -15.79 2.49 -12.90
N VAL A 46 -16.94 3.05 -13.23
CA VAL A 46 -17.80 2.55 -14.31
C VAL A 46 -17.62 3.46 -15.51
N ALA A 47 -16.81 3.00 -16.47
CA ALA A 47 -16.60 3.66 -17.75
C ALA A 47 -16.69 2.62 -18.87
N LEU A 48 -16.96 3.06 -20.10
CA LEU A 48 -16.91 2.19 -21.27
C LEU A 48 -15.50 1.62 -21.39
N GLU A 49 -15.31 0.36 -21.82
CA GLU A 49 -14.01 -0.34 -21.77
C GLU A 49 -12.84 0.46 -22.36
N ASN A 50 -13.09 1.23 -23.43
CA ASN A 50 -12.11 2.12 -24.06
C ASN A 50 -11.71 3.33 -23.17
N GLU A 51 -12.61 3.77 -22.29
CA GLU A 51 -12.40 4.83 -21.30
C GLU A 51 -11.94 4.26 -19.96
N ALA A 52 -12.27 3.02 -19.60
CA ALA A 52 -11.77 2.37 -18.39
C ALA A 52 -10.27 2.08 -18.49
N GLU A 53 -9.78 1.61 -19.63
CA GLU A 53 -8.34 1.46 -19.89
C GLU A 53 -7.64 2.83 -20.01
N ALA A 54 -8.31 3.81 -20.63
CA ALA A 54 -7.78 5.18 -20.75
C ALA A 54 -7.85 5.98 -19.44
N GLN A 55 -8.80 5.71 -18.54
CA GLN A 55 -8.89 6.29 -17.20
C GLN A 55 -8.04 5.52 -16.22
N GLU A 56 -7.85 4.21 -16.33
CA GLU A 56 -6.77 3.52 -15.62
C GLU A 56 -5.42 4.09 -16.06
N ALA A 57 -5.20 4.33 -17.35
CA ALA A 57 -3.99 5.00 -17.84
C ALA A 57 -3.91 6.49 -17.44
N SER A 58 -5.02 7.24 -17.43
CA SER A 58 -5.04 8.68 -17.11
C SER A 58 -5.05 8.95 -15.61
N HIS A 59 -5.63 8.07 -14.79
CA HIS A 59 -5.50 8.09 -13.32
C HIS A 59 -4.10 7.64 -12.91
N ASN A 60 -3.46 6.71 -13.65
CA ASN A 60 -2.04 6.39 -13.51
C ASN A 60 -1.10 7.51 -14.01
N GLN A 61 -1.53 8.41 -14.90
CA GLN A 61 -0.73 9.53 -15.39
C GLN A 61 -0.90 10.82 -14.57
N ALA A 62 -2.03 11.01 -13.90
CA ALA A 62 -2.30 12.18 -13.06
C ALA A 62 -1.96 11.97 -11.56
N GLN A 63 -1.81 10.73 -11.08
CA GLN A 63 -1.46 10.48 -9.68
C GLN A 63 0.06 10.45 -9.44
N ASN A 64 0.56 11.62 -9.04
CA ASN A 64 1.74 11.88 -8.23
C ASN A 64 3.06 11.22 -8.63
N LYS A 65 3.90 12.01 -9.31
CA LYS A 65 5.37 11.86 -9.37
C LYS A 65 6.00 12.06 -7.98
N ILE A 66 5.56 11.32 -6.96
CA ILE A 66 6.19 11.37 -5.64
C ILE A 66 7.63 10.86 -5.78
N SER A 67 8.60 11.69 -5.42
CA SER A 67 10.02 11.38 -5.50
C SER A 67 10.45 10.42 -4.39
N ASN A 68 11.64 9.82 -4.52
CA ASN A 68 12.15 8.94 -3.46
C ASN A 68 12.43 9.71 -2.17
N ALA A 69 12.75 11.00 -2.26
CA ALA A 69 12.93 11.86 -1.10
C ALA A 69 11.59 12.04 -0.36
N GLU A 70 10.52 12.39 -1.09
CA GLU A 70 9.18 12.53 -0.52
C GLU A 70 8.67 11.21 0.07
N ILE A 71 8.89 10.06 -0.60
CA ILE A 71 8.56 8.75 -0.03
C ILE A 71 9.33 8.52 1.29
N THR A 72 10.62 8.83 1.32
CA THR A 72 11.46 8.65 2.52
C THR A 72 10.96 9.53 3.67
N GLU A 73 10.61 10.78 3.39
CA GLU A 73 10.08 11.72 4.38
C GLU A 73 8.69 11.31 4.88
N ALA A 74 7.82 10.86 3.97
CA ALA A 74 6.51 10.36 4.33
C ALA A 74 6.59 9.11 5.23
N ILE A 75 7.46 8.15 4.89
CA ILE A 75 7.67 6.97 5.73
C ILE A 75 8.22 7.37 7.10
N GLN A 76 9.18 8.29 7.15
CA GLN A 76 9.74 8.78 8.41
C GLN A 76 8.62 9.36 9.29
N TYR A 77 7.84 10.30 8.75
CA TYR A 77 6.75 10.95 9.47
C TYR A 77 5.73 9.92 9.97
N LEU A 78 5.29 9.00 9.10
CA LEU A 78 4.29 7.99 9.43
C LEU A 78 4.79 7.07 10.54
N VAL A 79 6.02 6.56 10.47
CA VAL A 79 6.60 5.69 11.52
C VAL A 79 6.69 6.41 12.86
N GLU A 80 7.07 7.68 12.84
CA GLU A 80 7.26 8.47 14.05
C GLU A 80 5.94 8.91 14.70
N HIS A 81 4.85 9.08 13.93
CA HIS A 81 3.65 9.77 14.41
C HIS A 81 2.32 9.01 14.24
N ALA A 82 2.17 8.20 13.19
CA ALA A 82 0.84 7.72 12.76
C ALA A 82 0.70 6.19 12.73
N LEU A 83 1.76 5.45 12.40
CA LEU A 83 1.65 4.01 12.21
C LEU A 83 1.46 3.27 13.54
N PRO A 84 0.56 2.29 13.60
CA PRO A 84 0.52 1.35 14.70
C PRO A 84 1.79 0.48 14.71
N LEU A 85 2.22 0.01 15.88
CA LEU A 85 3.44 -0.79 16.03
C LEU A 85 3.44 -2.07 15.17
N SER A 86 2.28 -2.69 15.00
CA SER A 86 2.10 -3.85 14.11
C SER A 86 2.43 -3.52 12.65
N GLU A 87 2.11 -2.31 12.20
CA GLU A 87 2.42 -1.90 10.83
C GLU A 87 3.91 -1.56 10.68
N ILE A 88 4.52 -0.97 11.70
CA ILE A 88 5.99 -0.80 11.73
C ILE A 88 6.69 -2.16 11.66
N GLU A 89 6.20 -3.17 12.39
CA GLU A 89 6.71 -4.53 12.31
C GLU A 89 6.54 -5.13 10.91
N ASN A 90 5.37 -5.00 10.30
CA ASN A 90 5.12 -5.41 8.91
C ASN A 90 6.12 -4.79 7.92
N LEU A 91 6.45 -3.50 8.07
CA LEU A 91 7.42 -2.81 7.21
C LEU A 91 8.86 -3.34 7.35
N THR A 92 9.16 -4.11 8.40
CA THR A 92 10.45 -4.84 8.53
C THR A 92 10.44 -6.21 7.86
N GLN A 93 9.27 -6.72 7.48
CA GLN A 93 9.11 -8.04 6.88
C GLN A 93 9.20 -7.96 5.34
N LEU A 94 10.10 -8.75 4.76
CA LEU A 94 10.28 -8.80 3.30
C LEU A 94 9.02 -9.28 2.58
N THR A 95 8.33 -10.29 3.11
CA THR A 95 7.12 -10.87 2.50
C THR A 95 6.01 -9.83 2.42
N TYR A 96 5.77 -9.10 3.51
CA TYR A 96 4.83 -7.99 3.53
C TYR A 96 5.20 -6.92 2.51
N CYS A 97 6.45 -6.42 2.54
CA CYS A 97 6.88 -5.35 1.64
C CYS A 97 6.83 -5.75 0.16
N ARG A 98 7.07 -7.02 -0.14
CA ARG A 98 6.93 -7.57 -1.49
C ARG A 98 5.47 -7.60 -1.94
N ASN A 99 4.56 -8.05 -1.09
CA ASN A 99 3.15 -8.16 -1.43
C ASN A 99 2.46 -6.79 -1.50
N THR A 100 2.81 -5.88 -0.60
CA THR A 100 2.20 -4.55 -0.49
C THR A 100 2.78 -3.56 -1.51
N PHE A 101 4.10 -3.55 -1.72
CA PHE A 101 4.78 -2.54 -2.55
C PHE A 101 5.49 -3.09 -3.79
N GLY A 102 5.62 -4.41 -3.93
CA GLY A 102 6.47 -5.01 -4.96
C GLY A 102 7.98 -4.86 -4.70
N LEU A 103 8.37 -4.55 -3.46
CA LEU A 103 9.78 -4.37 -3.09
C LEU A 103 10.47 -5.70 -2.80
N SER A 104 11.72 -5.84 -3.25
CA SER A 104 12.58 -6.98 -2.94
C SER A 104 13.35 -6.81 -1.62
N PHE A 105 13.05 -5.75 -0.86
CA PHE A 105 13.68 -5.41 0.40
C PHE A 105 12.61 -4.93 1.38
N PRO A 106 12.77 -5.15 2.69
CA PRO A 106 11.98 -4.46 3.70
C PRO A 106 12.03 -2.94 3.52
N VAL A 107 10.93 -2.26 3.82
CA VAL A 107 10.88 -0.80 3.81
C VAL A 107 11.68 -0.24 4.98
N LEU A 108 11.60 -0.90 6.14
CA LEU A 108 12.35 -0.56 7.34
C LEU A 108 13.33 -1.67 7.69
N LYS A 109 14.48 -1.29 8.23
CA LYS A 109 15.41 -2.22 8.84
C LYS A 109 15.91 -1.64 10.16
N LEU A 110 15.94 -2.46 11.19
CA LEU A 110 16.36 -2.04 12.52
C LEU A 110 17.87 -1.76 12.55
N ALA A 111 18.26 -0.59 13.04
CA ALA A 111 19.64 -0.27 13.37
C ALA A 111 19.94 -0.67 14.82
N LYS A 112 21.19 -1.06 15.09
CA LYS A 112 21.63 -1.45 16.43
C LYS A 112 21.51 -0.30 17.44
N SER A 113 21.78 0.93 16.99
CA SER A 113 21.68 2.14 17.78
C SER A 113 21.50 3.35 16.85
N PRO A 114 21.18 4.55 17.37
CA PRO A 114 21.10 5.78 16.57
C PRO A 114 22.48 6.33 16.17
N ARG A 115 23.58 5.65 16.51
CA ARG A 115 24.92 6.11 16.15
C ARG A 115 25.18 5.98 14.66
N SER A 116 25.98 6.90 14.14
CA SER A 116 26.25 7.00 12.70
C SER A 116 26.87 5.74 12.09
N GLU A 117 27.75 5.04 12.82
CA GLU A 117 28.35 3.79 12.39
C GLU A 117 27.33 2.66 12.26
N ASP A 118 26.40 2.56 13.21
CA ASP A 118 25.35 1.53 13.22
C ASP A 118 24.32 1.80 12.12
N ILE A 119 23.97 3.07 11.88
CA ILE A 119 23.12 3.48 10.77
C ILE A 119 23.77 3.11 9.42
N ARG A 120 25.05 3.45 9.23
CA ARG A 120 25.79 3.13 7.98
C ARG A 120 25.91 1.62 7.76
N SER A 121 26.11 0.86 8.84
CA SER A 121 26.13 -0.61 8.79
C SER A 121 24.76 -1.18 8.41
N ALA A 122 23.69 -0.73 9.08
CA ALA A 122 22.33 -1.20 8.82
C ALA A 122 21.86 -0.86 7.40
N ALA A 123 22.32 0.26 6.82
CA ALA A 123 21.89 0.72 5.50
C ALA A 123 22.34 -0.12 4.30
N LYS A 124 23.23 -1.10 4.53
CA LYS A 124 23.74 -1.99 3.48
C LYS A 124 22.92 -3.27 3.33
N ASP A 125 22.87 -3.80 2.11
CA ASP A 125 22.41 -5.16 1.82
C ASP A 125 23.52 -6.21 2.05
N ALA A 126 23.19 -7.49 1.88
CA ALA A 126 24.14 -8.59 2.00
C ALA A 126 25.29 -8.55 0.98
N LYS A 127 25.20 -7.68 -0.04
CA LYS A 127 26.25 -7.42 -1.04
C LYS A 127 26.99 -6.12 -0.76
N GLU A 128 26.91 -5.59 0.45
CA GLU A 128 27.56 -4.35 0.89
C GLU A 128 27.11 -3.08 0.14
N ARG A 129 25.95 -3.10 -0.54
CA ARG A 129 25.44 -1.95 -1.29
C ARG A 129 24.43 -1.19 -0.47
N ASN A 130 24.49 0.14 -0.52
CA ASN A 130 23.51 0.99 0.16
C ASN A 130 22.12 0.80 -0.46
N ARG A 131 21.14 0.42 0.38
CA ARG A 131 19.72 0.27 0.03
C ARG A 131 18.81 1.15 0.85
N TYR A 132 19.29 1.58 2.01
CA TYR A 132 18.57 2.42 2.93
C TYR A 132 19.30 3.76 3.09
N SER A 133 18.58 4.76 3.57
CA SER A 133 19.13 6.07 3.85
C SER A 133 20.11 6.00 5.02
N THR A 134 21.23 6.71 4.88
CA THR A 134 22.23 6.88 5.94
C THR A 134 22.04 8.18 6.71
N THR A 135 21.16 9.06 6.25
CA THR A 135 20.94 10.41 6.79
C THR A 135 19.53 10.62 7.32
N LYS A 136 18.54 9.91 6.77
CA LYS A 136 17.14 9.94 7.20
C LYS A 136 16.79 8.59 7.82
N VAL A 137 16.48 8.61 9.10
CA VAL A 137 16.09 7.44 9.90
C VAL A 137 14.81 7.77 10.64
N ALA A 138 13.99 6.76 10.92
CA ALA A 138 12.81 6.92 11.75
C ALA A 138 13.09 6.43 13.17
N GLN A 139 12.52 7.08 14.18
CA GLN A 139 12.64 6.69 15.58
C GLN A 139 11.28 6.47 16.23
N ARG A 140 11.09 5.30 16.85
CA ARG A 140 9.86 4.96 17.58
C ARG A 140 10.20 3.96 18.68
N ASP A 141 9.69 4.18 19.89
CA ASP A 141 9.89 3.32 21.06
C ASP A 141 11.35 2.90 21.28
N GLU A 142 12.26 3.89 21.33
CA GLU A 142 13.71 3.71 21.51
C GLU A 142 14.42 2.91 20.40
N LYS A 143 13.68 2.50 19.35
CA LYS A 143 14.23 1.80 18.18
C LYS A 143 14.51 2.81 17.08
N THR A 144 15.62 2.59 16.38
CA THR A 144 16.01 3.36 15.19
C THR A 144 15.88 2.48 13.95
N TYR A 145 15.21 2.99 12.93
CA TYR A 145 14.97 2.29 11.67
C TYR A 145 15.60 3.04 10.51
N VAL A 146 16.38 2.34 9.69
CA VAL A 146 16.83 2.85 8.39
C VAL A 146 15.74 2.64 7.35
N ILE A 147 15.54 3.62 6.46
CA ILE A 147 14.43 3.67 5.51
C ILE A 147 14.92 3.33 4.11
N CYS A 148 14.27 2.40 3.43
CA CYS A 148 14.61 1.98 2.07
C CYS A 148 14.43 3.14 1.09
N THR A 149 15.45 3.39 0.26
CA THR A 149 15.46 4.49 -0.72
C THR A 149 15.24 4.03 -2.16
N GLN A 150 15.08 2.72 -2.39
CA GLN A 150 14.98 2.13 -3.73
C GLN A 150 13.54 2.02 -4.23
N TRP A 151 12.90 3.16 -4.39
CA TRP A 151 11.58 3.27 -5.01
C TRP A 151 11.76 3.58 -6.50
N THR A 152 11.17 2.76 -7.36
CA THR A 152 11.10 2.99 -8.81
C THR A 152 9.65 3.26 -9.17
N ASP A 153 9.39 3.69 -10.40
CA ASP A 153 8.06 4.15 -10.82
C ASP A 153 6.98 3.08 -10.63
N ARG A 154 7.32 1.80 -10.80
CA ARG A 154 6.40 0.68 -10.57
C ARG A 154 5.93 0.53 -9.11
N HIS A 155 6.68 1.08 -8.14
CA HIS A 155 6.34 0.99 -6.71
C HIS A 155 5.51 2.20 -6.24
N ARG A 156 5.57 3.34 -6.94
CA ARG A 156 5.01 4.62 -6.45
C ARG A 156 3.51 4.55 -6.21
N ASN A 157 2.76 3.94 -7.13
CA ASN A 157 1.30 3.82 -6.98
C ASN A 157 0.92 2.93 -5.79
N ALA A 158 1.69 1.87 -5.53
CA ALA A 158 1.46 1.03 -4.36
C ALA A 158 1.74 1.79 -3.06
N PHE A 159 2.81 2.59 -3.03
CA PHE A 159 3.11 3.46 -1.90
C PHE A 159 1.99 4.48 -1.66
N CYS A 160 1.54 5.21 -2.68
CA CYS A 160 0.48 6.22 -2.54
C CYS A 160 -0.83 5.61 -1.99
N ARG A 161 -1.22 4.42 -2.48
CA ARG A 161 -2.40 3.71 -1.96
C ARG A 161 -2.24 3.32 -0.49
N TRP A 162 -1.08 2.78 -0.13
CA TRP A 162 -0.78 2.43 1.26
C TRP A 162 -0.76 3.66 2.17
N GLN A 163 -0.11 4.75 1.74
CA GLN A 163 -0.03 6.01 2.48
C GLN A 163 -1.42 6.59 2.76
N ALA A 164 -2.34 6.52 1.80
CA ALA A 164 -3.69 7.04 1.94
C ALA A 164 -4.48 6.37 3.09
N ILE A 165 -4.18 5.12 3.44
CA ILE A 165 -4.80 4.42 4.57
C ILE A 165 -4.48 5.12 5.89
N PHE A 166 -3.23 5.57 6.03
CA PHE A 166 -2.70 6.13 7.28
C PHE A 166 -2.65 7.67 7.31
N SER A 167 -2.97 8.32 6.19
CA SER A 167 -2.99 9.79 6.09
C SER A 167 -4.38 10.41 6.34
N SER A 168 -5.38 9.60 6.72
CA SER A 168 -6.79 10.04 6.86
C SER A 168 -7.19 10.50 8.28
N GLU A 169 -6.23 10.64 9.19
CA GLU A 169 -6.44 11.28 10.50
C GLU A 169 -5.66 12.59 10.57
N ALA A 170 -6.21 13.65 9.97
CA ALA A 170 -5.84 15.04 10.20
C ALA A 170 -7.10 15.92 10.16
#